data_AF-A0A348WDV2-F1
#
_entry.id   AF-A0A348WDV2-F1
#
_cell.length_a   1.000
_cell.length_b   1.000
_cell.length_c   1.000
_cell.angle_alpha   90.00
_cell.angle_beta   90.00
_cell.angle_gamma   90.00
#
_symmetry.space_group_name_H-M   'P 1'
#
loop_
_entity.id
_entity.type
_entity.pdbx_description
1 polymer ?
#
loop_
_entity_poly.entity_id
_entity_poly.type
_entity_poly.pdbx_seq_one_letter_code
_entity_poly.pdbx_strand_id
1 'polypeptide(L)'
;HPVMVLGDFNDGENAVSTEIITGEAPFRNYAWMLRHDAKDRNDRYSEEEHRQISEDVQRLRLRSAEKLFVRKSLRDMVYTTAFGGVYESIDQIFLSRHFDPDHEGRIGEMTYYSVFNDHITDGSHPEAPYNKLASDHGQIMAHITLRK
;
A
#
# COMPACT_ATOMS: atom_id res chain seq x y z
N HIS A 1 -4.47 8.76 14.91
CA HIS A 1 -4.85 9.85 13.98
C HIS A 1 -5.01 9.29 12.58
N PRO A 2 -5.96 9.79 11.77
CA PRO A 2 -6.03 9.44 10.35
C PRO A 2 -4.83 10.01 9.60
N VAL A 3 -4.19 9.16 8.80
CA VAL A 3 -3.02 9.52 7.99
C VAL A 3 -3.24 9.05 6.56
N MET A 4 -2.83 9.89 5.60
CA MET A 4 -2.62 9.54 4.20
C MET A 4 -1.20 9.98 3.83
N VAL A 5 -0.46 9.14 3.13
CA VAL A 5 0.90 9.45 2.63
C VAL A 5 0.86 9.31 1.12
N LEU A 6 1.37 10.31 0.41
CA LEU A 6 1.38 10.35 -1.04
C LEU A 6 2.78 10.72 -1.51
N GLY A 7 3.24 10.12 -2.61
CA GLY A 7 4.49 10.49 -3.24
C GLY A 7 4.99 9.46 -4.23
N ASP A 8 6.07 9.83 -4.90
CA ASP A 8 6.96 8.93 -5.62
C ASP A 8 7.91 8.27 -4.61
N PHE A 9 7.79 6.95 -4.45
CA PHE A 9 8.62 6.16 -3.56
C PHE A 9 9.81 5.52 -4.26
N ASN A 10 9.91 5.64 -5.59
CA ASN A 10 10.93 5.02 -6.45
C ASN A 10 11.08 3.51 -6.22
N ASP A 11 10.03 2.85 -5.73
CA ASP A 11 10.08 1.44 -5.43
C ASP A 11 8.68 0.82 -5.48
N GLY A 12 8.64 -0.49 -5.76
CA GLY A 12 7.40 -1.22 -5.90
C GLY A 12 6.70 -1.47 -4.57
N GLU A 13 5.44 -1.91 -4.66
CA GLU A 13 4.61 -2.24 -3.49
C GLU A 13 5.14 -3.35 -2.58
N ASN A 14 6.05 -4.20 -3.08
CA ASN A 14 6.62 -5.34 -2.36
C ASN A 14 8.09 -5.12 -1.98
N ALA A 15 8.57 -3.88 -2.10
CA ALA A 15 9.92 -3.53 -1.74
C ALA A 15 10.10 -3.34 -0.23
N VAL A 16 11.33 -3.58 0.24
CA VAL A 16 11.70 -3.39 1.66
C VAL A 16 11.55 -1.93 2.09
N SER A 17 11.86 -0.98 1.20
CA SER A 17 11.67 0.46 1.43
C SER A 17 10.19 0.79 1.68
N THR A 18 9.29 0.23 0.86
CA THR A 18 7.84 0.34 1.02
C THR A 18 7.36 -0.30 2.32
N GLU A 19 7.91 -1.44 2.70
CA GLU A 19 7.57 -2.13 3.96
C GLU A 19 8.01 -1.31 5.19
N ILE A 20 9.18 -0.66 5.16
CA ILE A 20 9.62 0.26 6.21
C ILE A 20 8.63 1.42 6.41
N ILE A 21 8.05 1.93 5.31
CA ILE A 21 7.12 3.06 5.34
C ILE A 21 5.71 2.62 5.76
N THR A 22 5.25 1.48 5.25
CA THR A 22 3.88 0.99 5.46
C THR A 22 3.71 0.11 6.70
N GLY A 23 4.80 -0.39 7.26
CA GLY A 23 4.82 -1.34 8.36
C GLY A 23 4.51 -2.78 7.91
N GLU A 24 5.14 -3.72 8.61
CA GLU A 24 5.00 -5.15 8.37
C GLU A 24 3.61 -5.66 8.80
N ALA A 25 3.09 -6.68 8.12
CA ALA A 25 1.88 -7.36 8.54
C ALA A 25 2.11 -8.08 9.89
N PRO A 26 1.14 -8.08 10.81
CA PRO A 26 1.28 -8.85 12.04
C PRO A 26 1.44 -10.33 11.73
N PHE A 27 2.25 -11.02 12.53
CA PHE A 27 2.39 -12.46 12.41
C PHE A 27 1.05 -13.16 12.66
N ARG A 28 0.83 -14.31 11.98
CA ARG A 28 -0.45 -15.02 12.00
C ARG A 28 -0.91 -15.41 13.40
N ASN A 29 0.01 -15.81 14.27
CA ASN A 29 -0.27 -16.11 15.67
C ASN A 29 1.00 -15.97 16.53
N TYR A 30 1.11 -14.89 17.30
CA TYR A 30 2.28 -14.67 18.17
C TYR A 30 2.40 -15.70 19.30
N ALA A 31 1.31 -16.38 19.69
CA ALA A 31 1.39 -17.45 20.70
C ALA A 31 2.19 -18.67 20.22
N TRP A 32 2.45 -18.79 18.91
CA TRP A 32 3.38 -19.79 18.37
C TRP A 32 4.85 -19.35 18.41
N MET A 33 5.12 -18.10 18.78
CA MET A 33 6.47 -17.57 18.90
C MET A 33 6.94 -17.70 20.35
N LEU A 34 8.23 -17.99 20.50
CA LEU A 34 8.91 -17.74 21.77
C LEU A 34 8.93 -16.23 22.01
N ARG A 35 8.85 -15.85 23.28
CA ARG A 35 9.10 -14.47 23.68
C ARG A 35 10.50 -14.06 23.29
N HIS A 36 10.69 -12.77 23.02
CA HIS A 36 12.01 -12.22 22.69
C HIS A 36 13.04 -12.43 23.82
N ASP A 37 12.57 -12.61 25.06
CA ASP A 37 13.35 -12.83 26.28
C ASP A 37 13.18 -14.24 26.87
N ALA A 38 12.70 -15.21 26.07
CA ALA A 38 12.47 -16.58 26.50
C ALA A 38 13.72 -17.26 27.08
N LYS A 39 13.57 -17.94 28.22
CA LYS A 39 14.61 -18.77 28.85
C LYS A 39 14.32 -20.26 28.73
N ASP A 40 13.06 -20.63 28.51
CA ASP A 40 12.61 -21.99 28.25
C ASP A 40 11.75 -22.09 26.97
N ARG A 41 11.55 -23.31 26.46
CA ARG A 41 10.76 -23.59 25.25
C ARG A 41 9.25 -23.31 25.41
N ASN A 42 8.78 -23.19 26.64
CA ASN A 42 7.39 -22.87 26.97
C ASN A 42 7.14 -21.36 27.17
N ASP A 43 8.18 -20.52 27.16
CA ASP A 43 8.05 -19.07 27.29
C ASP A 43 7.55 -18.46 25.97
N ARG A 44 6.25 -18.55 25.76
CA ARG A 44 5.55 -18.08 24.56
C ARG A 44 4.63 -16.92 24.90
N TYR A 45 4.24 -16.16 23.88
CA TYR A 45 3.20 -15.16 24.05
C TYR A 45 1.86 -15.85 24.34
N SER A 46 1.03 -15.22 25.14
CA SER A 46 -0.36 -15.63 25.35
C SER A 46 -1.26 -15.19 24.18
N GLU A 47 -2.47 -15.76 24.11
CA GLU A 47 -3.49 -15.32 23.14
C GLU A 47 -3.89 -13.85 23.34
N GLU A 48 -3.90 -13.36 24.59
CA GLU A 48 -4.18 -11.95 24.89
C GLU A 48 -3.04 -11.04 24.38
N GLU A 49 -1.78 -11.43 24.60
CA GLU A 49 -0.64 -10.71 24.05
C GLU A 49 -0.62 -10.75 22.53
N HIS A 50 -0.97 -11.88 21.91
CA HIS A 50 -1.13 -11.96 20.46
C HIS A 50 -2.15 -10.93 19.97
N ARG A 51 -3.34 -10.85 20.59
CA ARG A 51 -4.35 -9.86 20.26
C ARG A 51 -3.81 -8.43 20.39
N GLN A 52 -3.18 -8.13 21.51
CA GLN A 52 -2.64 -6.79 21.79
C GLN A 52 -1.55 -6.39 20.78
N ILE A 53 -0.56 -7.27 20.54
CA ILE A 53 0.51 -7.02 19.57
C ILE A 53 -0.06 -6.84 18.16
N SER A 54 -0.98 -7.71 17.74
CA SER A 54 -1.60 -7.61 16.42
C SER A 54 -2.35 -6.29 16.25
N GLU A 55 -3.09 -5.84 17.25
CA GLU A 55 -3.78 -4.54 17.24
C GLU A 55 -2.80 -3.35 17.20
N ASP A 56 -1.69 -3.43 17.93
CA ASP A 56 -0.66 -2.39 17.94
C ASP A 56 0.05 -2.26 16.59
N VAL A 57 0.39 -3.38 15.95
CA VAL A 57 0.95 -3.39 14.60
C VAL A 57 -0.06 -2.87 13.58
N GLN A 58 -1.30 -3.38 13.59
CA GLN A 58 -2.34 -2.96 12.64
C GLN A 58 -2.70 -1.47 12.77
N ARG A 59 -2.58 -0.91 13.97
CA ARG A 59 -2.82 0.52 14.23
C ARG A 59 -1.86 1.43 13.49
N LEU A 60 -0.61 1.01 13.33
CA LEU A 60 0.45 1.81 12.71
C LEU A 60 0.61 1.52 11.21
N ARG A 61 0.16 0.36 10.75
CA ARG A 61 0.23 0.01 9.33
C ARG A 61 -0.52 0.98 8.43
N LEU A 62 0.05 1.18 7.25
CA LEU A 62 -0.59 1.82 6.11
C LEU A 62 -0.88 0.80 5.02
N ARG A 63 -1.92 1.07 4.23
CA ARG A 63 -2.36 0.22 3.12
C ARG A 63 -2.32 0.98 1.81
N SER A 64 -1.83 0.35 0.74
CA SER A 64 -1.88 0.95 -0.60
C SER A 64 -3.33 1.09 -1.08
N ALA A 65 -3.67 2.30 -1.52
CA ALA A 65 -4.91 2.60 -2.22
C ALA A 65 -5.05 1.74 -3.49
N GLU A 66 -3.94 1.52 -4.21
CA GLU A 66 -3.91 0.66 -5.39
C GLU A 66 -4.32 -0.77 -5.03
N LYS A 67 -3.71 -1.39 -4.00
CA LYS A 67 -4.09 -2.74 -3.54
C LYS A 67 -5.57 -2.82 -3.14
N LEU A 68 -6.07 -1.80 -2.43
CA LEU A 68 -7.49 -1.73 -2.04
C LEU A 68 -8.41 -1.66 -3.27
N PHE A 69 -7.98 -0.98 -4.33
CA PHE A 69 -8.71 -0.87 -5.58
C PHE A 69 -8.64 -2.14 -6.43
N VAL A 70 -7.47 -2.73 -6.61
CA VAL A 70 -7.27 -3.97 -7.39
C VAL A 70 -8.08 -5.11 -6.78
N ARG A 71 -8.07 -5.25 -5.44
CA ARG A 71 -8.91 -6.20 -4.70
C ARG A 71 -10.41 -6.06 -5.03
N LYS A 72 -10.89 -4.85 -5.32
CA LYS A 72 -12.31 -4.55 -5.59
C LYS A 72 -12.67 -4.62 -7.08
N SER A 73 -11.75 -4.28 -7.97
CA SER A 73 -12.02 -4.02 -9.39
C SER A 73 -11.58 -5.13 -10.36
N LEU A 74 -10.74 -6.07 -9.92
CA LEU A 74 -10.14 -7.12 -10.77
C LEU A 74 -9.49 -6.56 -12.06
N ARG A 75 -8.98 -5.32 -12.02
CA ARG A 75 -8.22 -4.73 -13.13
C ARG A 75 -6.76 -5.14 -13.03
N ASP A 76 -6.18 -5.51 -14.17
CA ASP A 76 -4.93 -6.27 -14.25
C ASP A 76 -3.64 -5.43 -14.40
N MET A 77 -3.71 -4.10 -14.57
CA MET A 77 -2.47 -3.31 -14.68
C MET A 77 -2.63 -1.87 -14.21
N VAL A 78 -1.86 -1.52 -13.18
CA VAL A 78 -1.65 -0.15 -12.72
C VAL A 78 -0.14 0.10 -12.84
N TYR A 79 0.24 1.16 -13.54
CA TYR A 79 1.62 1.61 -13.64
C TYR A 79 1.65 3.13 -13.72
N THR A 80 2.68 3.71 -13.12
CA THR A 80 2.90 5.14 -13.10
C THR A 80 4.11 5.50 -13.94
N THR A 81 5.01 4.57 -14.22
CA THR A 81 6.12 4.78 -15.15
C THR A 81 6.31 3.56 -16.06
N ALA A 82 6.91 3.77 -17.22
CA ALA A 82 7.30 2.70 -18.13
C ALA A 82 8.60 3.04 -18.87
N PHE A 83 9.51 2.07 -18.96
CA PHE A 83 10.75 2.21 -19.72
C PHE A 83 11.22 0.85 -20.24
N GLY A 84 11.52 0.76 -21.54
CA GLY A 84 12.10 -0.43 -22.15
C GLY A 84 11.23 -1.69 -22.01
N GLY A 85 9.91 -1.55 -22.00
CA GLY A 85 8.95 -2.64 -21.80
C GLY A 85 8.74 -3.05 -20.33
N VAL A 86 9.37 -2.36 -19.37
CA VAL A 86 9.13 -2.52 -17.93
C VAL A 86 8.10 -1.49 -17.50
N TYR A 87 7.06 -1.94 -16.79
CA TYR A 87 5.94 -1.11 -16.32
C TYR A 87 5.88 -1.22 -14.79
N GLU A 88 5.99 -0.09 -14.10
CA GLU A 88 6.09 -0.07 -12.64
C GLU A 88 5.13 0.95 -12.04
N SER A 89 4.65 0.66 -10.83
CA SER A 89 3.86 1.56 -10.00
C SER A 89 4.72 2.01 -8.82
N ILE A 90 5.40 3.14 -8.98
CA ILE A 90 6.32 3.72 -7.98
C ILE A 90 5.72 4.93 -7.26
N ASP A 91 4.65 5.51 -7.80
CA ASP A 91 3.87 6.53 -7.12
C ASP A 91 2.73 5.88 -6.34
N GLN A 92 2.65 6.17 -5.04
CA GLN A 92 1.73 5.47 -4.15
C GLN A 92 0.89 6.44 -3.30
N ILE A 93 -0.32 6.00 -2.97
CA ILE A 93 -1.15 6.59 -1.92
C ILE A 93 -1.32 5.52 -0.83
N PHE A 94 -0.75 5.78 0.35
CA PHE A 94 -0.91 4.93 1.51
C PHE A 94 -1.93 5.50 2.49
N LEU A 95 -2.83 4.65 2.96
CA LEU A 95 -3.94 5.00 3.83
C LEU A 95 -3.82 4.28 5.17
N SER A 96 -3.96 5.01 6.28
CA SER A 96 -4.10 4.39 7.60
C SER A 96 -5.40 3.56 7.69
N ARG A 97 -5.50 2.70 8.72
CA ARG A 97 -6.71 1.88 8.99
C ARG A 97 -8.03 2.66 9.06
N HIS A 98 -8.00 3.97 9.28
CA HIS A 98 -9.20 4.81 9.32
C HIS A 98 -9.94 4.90 7.97
N PHE A 99 -9.32 4.44 6.88
CA PHE A 99 -9.91 4.38 5.54
C PHE A 99 -10.02 2.95 4.99
N ASP A 100 -9.71 1.95 5.81
CA ASP A 100 -9.76 0.54 5.43
C ASP A 100 -11.19 0.00 5.50
N PRO A 101 -11.72 -0.63 4.43
CA PRO A 101 -13.07 -1.21 4.42
C PRO A 101 -13.30 -2.28 5.49
N ASP A 102 -12.25 -2.97 5.94
CA ASP A 102 -12.36 -4.05 6.94
C ASP A 102 -12.25 -3.52 8.39
N HIS A 103 -11.94 -2.24 8.59
CA HIS A 103 -11.89 -1.63 9.92
C HIS A 103 -13.27 -1.08 10.33
N GLU A 104 -13.80 -1.57 11.46
CA GLU A 104 -15.09 -1.12 11.99
C GLU A 104 -15.09 0.37 12.36
N GLY A 105 -13.98 0.86 12.92
CA GLY A 105 -13.78 2.26 13.30
C GLY A 105 -13.38 3.21 12.16
N ARG A 106 -13.57 2.81 10.90
CA ARG A 106 -13.21 3.66 9.76
C ARG A 106 -14.04 4.95 9.74
N ILE A 107 -13.38 6.06 9.43
CA ILE A 107 -13.99 7.39 9.35
C ILE A 107 -14.28 7.81 7.90
N GLY A 108 -13.81 7.03 6.95
CA GLY A 108 -14.03 7.25 5.53
C GLY A 108 -13.73 6.00 4.74
N GLU A 109 -13.97 6.05 3.45
CA GLU A 109 -13.68 4.97 2.52
C GLU A 109 -13.21 5.52 1.19
N MET A 110 -12.29 4.81 0.55
CA MET A 110 -11.90 5.09 -0.82
C MET A 110 -12.95 4.52 -1.77
N THR A 111 -13.64 5.39 -2.49
CA THR A 111 -14.73 5.01 -3.41
C THR A 111 -14.22 4.78 -4.83
N TYR A 112 -13.12 5.44 -5.19
CA TYR A 112 -12.54 5.38 -6.52
C TYR A 112 -11.01 5.54 -6.47
N TYR A 113 -10.32 4.90 -7.40
CA TYR A 113 -8.90 5.06 -7.66
C TYR A 113 -8.68 5.02 -9.18
N SER A 114 -7.79 5.86 -9.68
CA SER A 114 -7.43 5.92 -11.10
C SER A 114 -6.00 6.37 -11.28
N VAL A 115 -5.43 5.97 -12.41
CA VAL A 115 -4.13 6.44 -12.88
C VAL A 115 -4.32 7.06 -14.25
N PHE A 116 -3.83 8.28 -14.43
CA PHE A 116 -3.81 8.99 -15.69
C PHE A 116 -2.41 8.88 -16.29
N ASN A 117 -2.20 7.86 -17.11
CA ASN A 117 -0.91 7.48 -17.69
C ASN A 117 -0.98 7.31 -19.23
N ASP A 118 -1.99 7.90 -19.87
CA ASP A 118 -2.22 7.85 -21.32
C ASP A 118 -1.08 8.47 -22.15
N HIS A 119 -0.34 9.39 -21.55
CA HIS A 119 0.84 10.03 -22.15
C HIS A 119 2.14 9.27 -21.91
N ILE A 120 2.13 8.22 -21.08
CA ILE A 120 3.32 7.43 -20.77
C ILE A 120 3.62 6.49 -21.94
N THR A 121 4.84 6.56 -22.44
CA THR A 121 5.36 5.68 -23.49
C THR A 121 6.59 4.96 -22.96
N ASP A 122 6.71 3.66 -23.21
CA ASP A 122 7.87 2.87 -22.76
C ASP A 122 9.16 3.16 -23.56
N GLY A 123 9.13 4.08 -24.52
CA GLY A 123 10.26 4.47 -25.35
C GLY A 123 10.75 3.38 -26.31
N SER A 124 10.03 2.27 -26.45
CA SER A 124 10.41 1.14 -27.30
C SER A 124 10.20 1.40 -28.80
N HIS A 125 9.35 2.38 -29.14
CA HIS A 125 9.03 2.78 -30.50
C HIS A 125 9.48 4.22 -30.78
N PRO A 126 10.39 4.46 -31.76
CA PRO A 126 10.85 5.80 -32.12
C PRO A 126 9.72 6.77 -32.54
N GLU A 127 8.62 6.20 -33.04
CA GLU A 127 7.42 6.91 -33.51
C GLU A 127 6.46 7.26 -32.36
N ALA A 128 6.66 6.70 -31.17
CA ALA A 128 5.78 6.93 -30.03
C ALA A 128 5.88 8.41 -29.62
N PRO A 129 4.74 9.10 -29.45
CA PRO A 129 4.74 10.52 -29.16
C PRO A 129 5.36 10.78 -27.78
N TYR A 130 6.63 11.16 -27.75
CA TYR A 130 7.29 11.64 -26.53
C TYR A 130 6.82 13.07 -26.24
N ASN A 131 5.80 13.19 -25.39
CA ASN A 131 5.26 14.49 -25.02
C ASN A 131 6.20 15.18 -24.01
N LYS A 132 7.23 15.88 -24.51
CA LYS A 132 8.22 16.62 -23.71
C LYS A 132 7.66 17.64 -22.72
N LEU A 133 6.37 17.98 -22.83
CA LEU A 133 5.69 18.93 -21.96
C LEU A 133 4.88 18.25 -20.83
N ALA A 134 4.74 16.93 -20.86
CA ALA A 134 4.11 16.13 -19.81
C ALA A 134 5.16 15.47 -18.90
N SER A 135 4.72 14.96 -17.75
CA SER A 135 5.59 14.18 -16.85
C SER A 135 5.92 12.82 -17.48
N ASP A 136 7.02 12.23 -17.06
CA ASP A 136 7.36 10.81 -17.25
C ASP A 136 6.69 9.88 -16.23
N HIS A 137 5.82 10.44 -15.37
CA HIS A 137 5.01 9.72 -14.39
C HIS A 137 3.52 9.95 -14.65
N GLY A 138 2.73 8.89 -14.49
CA GLY A 138 1.28 8.93 -14.49
C GLY A 138 0.75 9.53 -13.20
N GLN A 139 -0.34 10.30 -13.30
CA GLN A 139 -0.96 10.90 -12.12
C GLN A 139 -1.93 9.92 -11.45
N ILE A 140 -1.63 9.56 -10.21
CA ILE A 140 -2.55 8.77 -9.38
C ILE A 140 -3.58 9.65 -8.68
N MET A 141 -4.81 9.17 -8.56
CA MET A 141 -5.90 9.88 -7.89
C MET A 141 -6.78 8.90 -7.12
N ALA A 142 -7.12 9.26 -5.88
CA ALA A 142 -8.07 8.55 -5.05
C ALA A 142 -9.21 9.48 -4.63
N HIS A 143 -10.45 8.99 -4.71
CA HIS A 143 -11.61 9.67 -4.15
C HIS A 143 -11.92 9.06 -2.78
N ILE A 144 -11.84 9.89 -1.73
CA ILE A 144 -12.18 9.51 -0.35
C ILE A 144 -13.51 10.14 0.06
N THR A 145 -14.45 9.33 0.53
CA THR A 145 -15.71 9.78 1.12
C THR A 145 -15.64 9.63 2.63
N LEU A 146 -15.81 10.74 3.36
CA LEU A 146 -15.86 10.73 4.83
C LEU A 146 -17.26 10.35 5.32
N ARG A 147 -17.30 9.59 6.41
CA ARG A 147 -18.53 9.24 7.12
C ARG A 147 -18.93 10.42 8.01
N LYS A 148 -20.23 10.68 8.05
CA LYS A 148 -20.84 11.65 8.97
C LYS A 148 -21.06 11.02 10.33
#